data_AF-A0A4W6EI79-F1
#
_entry.id   AF-A0A4W6EI79-F1
#
_cell.length_a   1.000
_cell.length_b   1.000
_cell.length_c   1.000
_cell.angle_alpha   90.00
_cell.angle_beta   90.00
_cell.angle_gamma   90.00
#
_symmetry.space_group_name_H-M   'P 1'
#
loop_
_entity.id
_entity.type
_entity.pdbx_description
1 polymer ?
#
loop_
_entity_poly.entity_id
_entity_poly.type
_entity_poly.pdbx_seq_one_letter_code
_entity_poly.pdbx_strand_id
1 'polypeptide(L)'
;MAAASLRFCVCFFQNDEVFTFRFNVIVSDGSGGWLSHLVSEVCSGLIWTHREIICEEDYMEVRTPTPPGRTASSVWQLMFLQSDGQVSSMSISEAQNRGYSLTTTAQRVVLRSSYKQSHAQVITVGNHVHRHQSLTVVMIDMSMACSFDGAWLLWDIPWVMTPLVERVATFESRSLGVGVEGVLLDEPTATTRGFSLVQQGRLVQIGVPFGAEGGYWKERYMIFVLYEHIFSLLYEDGSSIDTRHRMLRELDTPLLCRPPFSLDQTISDDQVFSIYLGNIPADVILEEVWINRKQLMIAESIKGGISISPVVHANGSRAYKLQLPFEDNVVHWMYSIDINFTLTIMPQRDSYHHHTSITAQVFDAFPPEITAQCSDGGIAFSVVRPPRAKSLWEVGVNHEPLTSQLAAQRGYHLHNDAHKTTLEVPVFSIGYTYEGINLANFYGTFKLLLRDSKTLEVQTSTSKRCLFKTEDMMVCSADGTMTVVTTLTSTWPMVQPERTSLLDPTCEPKQVDGSRVLFEFKVDSLRCFYPLSGVNRLSVDRIFRSETPGFGSIKVFESLKGHSLSY
;
A
#
# COMPACT_ATOMS: atom_id res chain seq x y z
N MET A 1 4.14 4.50 30.12
CA MET A 1 4.47 3.06 30.01
C MET A 1 4.96 2.63 31.39
N ALA A 2 4.31 1.68 32.05
CA ALA A 2 4.72 1.20 33.37
C ALA A 2 5.79 0.11 33.17
N ALA A 3 7.07 0.48 33.18
CA ALA A 3 8.15 -0.50 33.28
C ALA A 3 8.15 -1.05 34.71
N ALA A 4 7.97 -2.36 34.87
CA ALA A 4 8.01 -3.06 36.15
C ALA A 4 9.31 -3.86 36.27
N SER A 5 10.09 -3.66 37.33
CA SER A 5 11.24 -4.53 37.65
C SER A 5 11.07 -5.17 39.02
N LEU A 6 11.45 -6.45 39.12
CA LEU A 6 11.36 -7.24 40.34
C LEU A 6 12.73 -7.22 41.03
N ARG A 7 12.84 -6.56 42.18
CA ARG A 7 14.14 -6.30 42.83
C ARG A 7 14.53 -7.31 43.91
N PHE A 8 13.55 -7.99 44.48
CA PHE A 8 13.74 -8.91 45.60
C PHE A 8 12.51 -9.80 45.75
N CYS A 9 12.70 -11.11 45.83
CA CYS A 9 11.64 -12.08 46.13
C CYS A 9 12.06 -12.87 47.37
N VAL A 10 11.25 -12.83 48.43
CA VAL A 10 11.43 -13.66 49.62
C VAL A 10 10.22 -14.55 49.77
N CYS A 11 10.48 -15.85 49.93
CA CYS A 11 9.48 -16.82 50.34
C CYS A 11 9.72 -17.17 51.81
N PHE A 12 8.73 -16.93 52.67
CA PHE A 12 8.69 -17.44 54.03
C PHE A 12 7.86 -18.73 54.04
N PHE A 13 8.41 -19.80 54.59
CA PHE A 13 7.71 -21.09 54.72
C PHE A 13 7.41 -21.37 56.19
N GLN A 14 6.18 -21.81 56.48
CA GLN A 14 5.77 -22.22 57.82
C GLN A 14 5.28 -23.66 57.76
N ASN A 15 6.13 -24.60 58.18
CA ASN A 15 5.87 -26.04 58.27
C ASN A 15 5.30 -26.69 57.00
N ASP A 16 5.62 -26.14 55.82
CA ASP A 16 5.05 -26.53 54.53
C ASP A 16 3.51 -26.41 54.43
N GLU A 17 2.84 -25.78 55.40
CA GLU A 17 1.40 -25.55 55.35
C GLU A 17 1.06 -24.19 54.76
N VAL A 18 1.96 -23.21 54.91
CA VAL A 18 1.75 -21.85 54.45
C VAL A 18 3.05 -21.30 53.85
N PHE A 19 2.96 -20.78 52.63
CA PHE A 19 4.03 -20.11 51.91
C PHE A 19 3.64 -18.65 51.70
N THR A 20 4.40 -17.72 52.28
CA THR A 20 4.18 -16.28 52.07
C THR A 20 5.25 -15.75 51.13
N PHE A 21 4.83 -15.34 49.94
CA PHE A 21 5.68 -14.67 48.97
C PHE A 21 5.60 -13.17 49.19
N ARG A 22 6.76 -12.50 49.21
CA ARG A 22 6.85 -11.03 49.26
C ARG A 22 7.84 -10.57 48.22
N PHE A 23 7.40 -9.67 47.34
CA PHE A 23 8.27 -9.03 46.38
C PHE A 23 7.92 -7.56 46.18
N ASN A 24 8.94 -6.76 45.89
CA ASN A 24 8.77 -5.34 45.56
C ASN A 24 8.74 -5.19 44.04
N VAL A 25 7.61 -4.70 43.54
CA VAL A 25 7.42 -4.31 42.14
C VAL A 25 7.71 -2.83 42.02
N ILE A 26 8.73 -2.46 41.25
CA ILE A 26 9.05 -1.06 40.99
C ILE A 26 8.42 -0.66 39.67
N VAL A 27 7.48 0.29 39.69
CA VAL A 27 6.72 0.76 38.54
C VAL A 27 7.14 2.18 38.19
N SER A 28 7.41 2.44 36.91
CA SER A 28 7.61 3.81 36.42
C SER A 28 6.30 4.59 36.40
N ASP A 29 6.28 5.77 37.02
CA ASP A 29 5.10 6.64 37.10
C ASP A 29 4.87 7.49 35.84
N GLY A 30 5.68 7.31 34.79
CA GLY A 30 5.60 8.08 33.54
C GLY A 30 6.10 9.52 33.63
N SER A 31 6.45 10.02 34.82
CA SER A 31 7.09 11.32 35.06
C SER A 31 8.61 11.24 35.25
N GLY A 32 9.17 10.02 35.15
CA GLY A 32 10.58 9.73 35.42
C GLY A 32 10.86 9.28 36.86
N GLY A 33 9.83 9.21 37.71
CA GLY A 33 9.89 8.65 39.06
C GLY A 33 9.67 7.13 39.06
N TRP A 34 10.25 6.47 40.07
CA TRP A 34 10.11 5.03 40.30
C TRP A 34 9.35 4.81 41.61
N LEU A 35 8.18 4.18 41.52
CA LEU A 35 7.34 3.83 42.67
C LEU A 35 7.52 2.37 43.04
N SER A 36 7.83 2.08 44.30
CA SER A 36 7.96 0.70 44.79
C SER A 36 6.67 0.26 45.46
N HIS A 37 6.05 -0.79 44.94
CA HIS A 37 4.88 -1.45 45.52
C HIS A 37 5.29 -2.78 46.14
N LEU A 38 5.05 -2.96 47.43
CA LEU A 38 5.20 -4.27 48.08
C LEU A 38 3.96 -5.11 47.75
N VAL A 39 4.19 -6.24 47.08
CA VAL A 39 3.18 -7.25 46.81
C VAL A 39 3.46 -8.46 47.70
N SER A 40 2.42 -8.95 48.37
CA SER A 40 2.51 -10.15 49.20
C SER A 40 1.35 -11.08 48.93
N GLU A 41 1.65 -12.36 48.71
CA GLU A 41 0.64 -13.40 48.48
C GLU A 41 0.90 -14.56 49.45
N VAL A 42 -0.18 -15.21 49.91
CA VAL A 42 -0.09 -16.34 50.83
C VAL A 42 -0.71 -17.56 50.15
N CYS A 43 0.11 -18.57 49.91
CA CYS A 43 -0.31 -19.83 49.32
C CYS A 43 -0.36 -20.92 50.40
N SER A 44 -1.48 -21.63 50.49
CA SER A 44 -1.59 -22.82 51.33
C SER A 44 -0.83 -24.00 50.70
N GLY A 45 -0.11 -24.75 51.52
CA GLY A 45 0.59 -25.97 51.11
C GLY A 45 -0.38 -27.08 50.72
N LEU A 46 0.04 -27.90 49.76
CA LEU A 46 -0.69 -29.10 49.33
C LEU A 46 -0.25 -30.28 50.20
N ILE A 47 -1.15 -31.22 50.51
CA ILE A 47 -0.71 -32.49 51.13
C ILE A 47 -0.05 -33.34 50.03
N TRP A 48 1.26 -33.56 50.13
CA TRP A 48 2.03 -34.31 49.14
C TRP A 48 1.92 -35.82 49.35
N THR A 49 1.37 -36.52 48.35
CA THR A 49 1.26 -37.99 48.35
C THR A 49 2.27 -38.67 47.42
N HIS A 50 2.93 -37.92 46.54
CA HIS A 50 3.81 -38.44 45.49
C HIS A 50 5.19 -37.80 45.54
N ARG A 51 6.17 -38.48 44.96
CA ARG A 51 7.46 -37.88 44.58
C ARG A 51 7.23 -36.89 43.44
N GLU A 52 7.79 -35.69 43.51
CA GLU A 52 7.61 -34.64 42.50
C GLU A 52 8.96 -34.23 41.90
N ILE A 53 9.07 -34.22 40.58
CA ILE A 53 10.23 -33.69 39.84
C ILE A 53 9.76 -32.45 39.06
N ILE A 54 10.49 -31.36 39.17
CA ILE A 54 10.24 -30.10 38.47
C ILE A 54 11.46 -29.75 37.63
N CYS A 55 11.24 -29.51 36.35
CA CYS A 55 12.23 -29.03 35.40
C CYS A 55 11.83 -27.63 34.93
N GLU A 56 12.60 -26.63 35.31
CA GLU A 56 12.47 -25.23 34.86
C GLU A 56 13.60 -24.89 33.89
N GLU A 57 13.70 -23.67 33.38
CA GLU A 57 14.76 -23.29 32.42
C GLU A 57 16.18 -23.37 33.01
N ASP A 58 16.34 -23.02 34.30
CA ASP A 58 17.66 -22.87 34.94
C ASP A 58 17.98 -23.91 36.02
N TYR A 59 16.96 -24.61 36.53
CA TYR A 59 17.15 -25.61 37.59
C TYR A 59 16.23 -26.83 37.48
N MET A 60 16.69 -27.91 38.11
CA MET A 60 15.95 -29.12 38.39
C MET A 60 15.71 -29.22 39.89
N GLU A 61 14.54 -29.72 40.26
CA GLU A 61 14.15 -29.94 41.63
C GLU A 61 13.45 -31.28 41.80
N VAL A 62 13.86 -32.05 42.80
CA VAL A 62 13.16 -33.26 43.23
C VAL A 62 12.68 -33.09 44.65
N ARG A 63 11.44 -33.52 44.89
CA ARG A 63 10.76 -33.49 46.18
C ARG A 63 10.29 -34.88 46.51
N THR A 64 10.63 -35.36 47.69
CA THR A 64 10.19 -36.67 48.19
C THR A 64 9.55 -36.51 49.56
N PRO A 65 8.45 -37.24 49.87
CA PRO A 65 7.91 -37.31 51.22
C PRO A 65 8.97 -37.78 52.23
N THR A 66 8.97 -37.21 53.44
CA THR A 66 9.90 -37.63 54.49
C THR A 66 9.49 -39.02 55.00
N PRO A 67 10.42 -40.00 55.09
CA PRO A 67 10.10 -41.34 55.57
C PRO A 67 9.58 -41.34 57.02
N PRO A 68 8.61 -42.21 57.37
CA PRO A 68 8.06 -42.29 58.72
C PRO A 68 9.14 -42.63 59.75
N GLY A 69 9.13 -41.95 60.90
CA GLY A 69 10.07 -42.18 62.01
C GLY A 69 11.37 -41.40 61.94
N ARG A 70 11.55 -40.47 60.98
CA ARG A 70 12.75 -39.63 60.88
C ARG A 70 12.41 -38.15 61.13
N THR A 71 13.15 -37.52 62.04
CA THR A 71 13.03 -36.08 62.36
C THR A 71 14.06 -35.25 61.57
N ALA A 72 13.78 -33.95 61.43
CA ALA A 72 14.66 -32.95 60.81
C ALA A 72 16.06 -32.81 61.48
N SER A 73 16.35 -33.54 62.57
CA SER A 73 17.64 -33.53 63.27
C SER A 73 18.61 -34.63 62.83
N SER A 74 18.30 -35.36 61.75
CA SER A 74 19.21 -36.38 61.19
C SER A 74 20.38 -35.71 60.45
N VAL A 75 21.60 -36.25 60.57
CA VAL A 75 22.76 -35.78 59.78
C VAL A 75 22.59 -36.27 58.35
N TRP A 76 22.30 -35.36 57.42
CA TRP A 76 22.15 -35.66 55.99
C TRP A 76 23.49 -35.54 55.27
N GLN A 77 23.70 -36.41 54.29
CA GLN A 77 24.81 -36.35 53.34
C GLN A 77 24.27 -36.58 51.93
N LEU A 78 24.84 -35.88 50.95
CA LEU A 78 24.50 -36.07 49.56
C LEU A 78 25.48 -37.07 48.95
N MET A 79 24.94 -38.10 48.29
CA MET A 79 25.71 -39.13 47.60
C MET A 79 25.31 -39.11 46.13
N PHE A 80 26.30 -39.01 45.24
CA PHE A 80 26.14 -39.05 43.80
C PHE A 80 26.73 -40.34 43.27
N LEU A 81 25.91 -41.10 42.54
CA LEU A 81 26.35 -42.26 41.78
C LEU A 81 26.72 -41.80 40.37
N GLN A 82 27.99 -41.92 40.00
CA GLN A 82 28.49 -41.60 38.67
C GLN A 82 28.31 -42.79 37.71
N SER A 83 28.32 -42.52 36.40
CA SER A 83 28.11 -43.55 35.36
C SER A 83 29.19 -44.63 35.29
N ASP A 84 30.37 -44.36 35.84
CA ASP A 84 31.48 -45.31 35.99
C ASP A 84 31.35 -46.19 37.25
N GLY A 85 30.28 -46.00 38.03
CA GLY A 85 30.01 -46.70 39.28
C GLY A 85 30.73 -46.11 40.49
N GLN A 86 31.47 -45.01 40.35
CA GLN A 86 32.03 -44.31 41.50
C GLN A 86 30.95 -43.57 42.27
N VAL A 87 31.06 -43.60 43.60
CA VAL A 87 30.19 -42.86 44.49
C VAL A 87 30.97 -41.71 45.08
N SER A 88 30.54 -40.48 44.83
CA SER A 88 31.05 -39.29 45.54
C SER A 88 30.04 -38.90 46.61
N SER A 89 30.52 -38.57 47.82
CA SER A 89 29.67 -38.12 48.91
C SER A 89 30.17 -36.81 49.48
N MET A 90 29.28 -35.92 49.88
CA MET A 90 29.62 -34.64 50.49
C MET A 90 28.66 -34.24 51.61
N SER A 91 29.13 -33.38 52.50
CA SER A 91 28.28 -32.77 53.52
C SER A 91 27.31 -31.76 52.88
N ILE A 92 26.24 -31.40 53.59
CA ILE A 92 25.27 -30.39 53.10
C ILE A 92 25.93 -29.02 52.91
N SER A 93 26.86 -28.63 53.79
CA SER A 93 27.58 -27.37 53.64
C SER A 93 28.48 -27.34 52.41
N GLU A 94 29.14 -28.47 52.11
CA GLU A 94 29.94 -28.58 50.89
C GLU A 94 29.06 -28.59 49.63
N ALA A 95 27.91 -29.26 49.68
CA ALA A 95 26.94 -29.28 48.59
C ALA A 95 26.41 -27.87 48.25
N GLN A 96 26.10 -27.08 49.28
CA GLN A 96 25.68 -25.67 49.13
C GLN A 96 26.77 -24.81 48.48
N ASN A 97 28.02 -24.97 48.89
CA ASN A 97 29.15 -24.27 48.27
C ASN A 97 29.37 -24.68 46.80
N ARG A 98 28.94 -25.88 46.42
CA ARG A 98 28.99 -26.39 45.04
C ARG A 98 27.71 -26.10 44.24
N GLY A 99 26.74 -25.37 44.81
CA GLY A 99 25.52 -24.94 44.11
C GLY A 99 24.34 -25.93 44.18
N TYR A 100 24.40 -26.94 45.04
CA TYR A 100 23.25 -27.80 45.34
C TYR A 100 22.53 -27.28 46.59
N SER A 101 21.20 -27.29 46.58
CA SER A 101 20.41 -26.93 47.75
C SER A 101 19.61 -28.12 48.23
N LEU A 102 19.88 -28.57 49.46
CA LEU A 102 19.06 -29.57 50.14
C LEU A 102 18.29 -28.90 51.28
N THR A 103 16.97 -28.98 51.22
CA THR A 103 16.06 -28.50 52.27
C THR A 103 15.25 -29.67 52.80
N THR A 104 15.23 -29.84 54.12
CA THR A 104 14.52 -30.93 54.79
C THR A 104 13.51 -30.37 55.77
N THR A 105 12.26 -30.84 55.68
CA THR A 105 11.18 -30.48 56.59
C THR A 105 10.57 -31.75 57.21
N ALA A 106 9.59 -31.58 58.10
CA ALA A 106 8.87 -32.71 58.67
C ALA A 106 8.10 -33.53 57.63
N GLN A 107 7.71 -32.92 56.50
CA GLN A 107 6.85 -33.54 55.50
C GLN A 107 7.61 -33.93 54.22
N ARG A 108 8.71 -33.25 53.88
CA ARG A 108 9.46 -33.51 52.63
C ARG A 108 10.96 -33.27 52.73
N VAL A 109 11.66 -33.83 51.76
CA VAL A 109 13.04 -33.52 51.43
C VAL A 109 13.08 -32.98 50.00
N VAL A 110 13.75 -31.85 49.81
CA VAL A 110 13.83 -31.12 48.54
C VAL A 110 15.29 -30.96 48.15
N LEU A 111 15.67 -31.49 47.00
CA LEU A 111 16.97 -31.28 46.38
C LEU A 111 16.81 -30.41 45.13
N ARG A 112 17.58 -29.33 45.04
CA ARG A 112 17.67 -28.45 43.87
C ARG A 112 19.08 -28.44 43.31
N SER A 113 19.17 -28.38 42.00
CA SER A 113 20.44 -28.32 41.27
C SER A 113 20.25 -27.52 39.99
N SER A 114 21.22 -26.68 39.62
CA SER A 114 21.21 -26.03 38.30
C SER A 114 21.51 -27.05 37.20
N TYR A 115 21.14 -26.74 35.96
CA TYR A 115 21.63 -27.52 34.83
C TYR A 115 23.16 -27.46 34.74
N LYS A 116 23.79 -28.52 34.21
CA LYS A 116 25.24 -28.62 33.95
C LYS A 116 26.14 -28.63 35.19
N GLN A 117 25.60 -29.04 36.33
CA GLN A 117 26.39 -29.32 37.51
C GLN A 117 27.37 -30.49 37.28
N SER A 118 28.47 -30.52 38.02
CA SER A 118 29.57 -31.49 37.80
C SER A 118 29.18 -32.96 37.96
N HIS A 119 28.08 -33.25 38.68
CA HIS A 119 27.54 -34.59 38.86
C HIS A 119 26.32 -34.87 37.96
N ALA A 120 25.95 -33.95 37.08
CA ALA A 120 24.86 -34.14 36.12
C ALA A 120 25.40 -34.76 34.82
N GLN A 121 24.67 -35.74 34.28
CA GLN A 121 25.02 -36.41 33.03
C GLN A 121 24.03 -36.05 31.92
N VAL A 122 24.54 -35.72 30.74
CA VAL A 122 23.72 -35.56 29.52
C VAL A 122 23.68 -36.90 28.81
N ILE A 123 22.50 -37.48 28.66
CA ILE A 123 22.28 -38.78 28.02
C ILE A 123 21.52 -38.54 26.72
N THR A 124 22.10 -38.95 25.58
CA THR A 124 21.37 -38.96 24.30
C THR A 124 20.32 -40.06 24.35
N VAL A 125 19.07 -39.75 24.00
CA VAL A 125 17.96 -40.70 23.93
C VAL A 125 18.32 -41.83 22.96
N GLY A 126 18.86 -42.94 23.45
CA GLY A 126 19.31 -44.05 22.61
C GLY A 126 20.37 -44.98 23.17
N ASN A 127 21.21 -44.56 24.13
CA ASN A 127 22.26 -45.43 24.68
C ASN A 127 22.19 -45.51 26.22
N HIS A 128 22.13 -46.74 26.74
CA HIS A 128 21.97 -47.09 28.16
C HIS A 128 23.31 -47.50 28.81
N VAL A 129 23.64 -46.95 29.98
CA VAL A 129 24.72 -47.42 30.90
C VAL A 129 24.36 -46.97 32.34
N HIS A 130 24.61 -47.63 33.48
CA HIS A 130 24.68 -49.04 33.93
C HIS A 130 24.61 -49.08 35.49
N ARG A 131 24.08 -50.21 36.01
CA ARG A 131 24.41 -51.05 37.22
C ARG A 131 24.53 -50.46 38.65
N HIS A 132 23.83 -51.17 39.56
CA HIS A 132 23.60 -50.94 41.00
C HIS A 132 24.63 -51.62 41.94
N GLN A 133 24.85 -51.04 43.14
CA GLN A 133 25.45 -51.70 44.32
C GLN A 133 24.67 -51.33 45.60
N SER A 134 24.37 -52.34 46.44
CA SER A 134 23.67 -52.18 47.72
C SER A 134 24.64 -51.79 48.84
N LEU A 135 24.34 -50.72 49.58
CA LEU A 135 24.99 -50.36 50.83
C LEU A 135 23.96 -50.27 51.96
N THR A 136 24.37 -50.61 53.17
CA THR A 136 23.56 -50.65 54.41
C THR A 136 23.31 -49.24 54.98
N VAL A 137 22.74 -48.34 54.19
CA VAL A 137 22.33 -46.99 54.60
C VAL A 137 20.96 -46.70 53.98
N VAL A 138 20.03 -46.10 54.73
CA VAL A 138 18.71 -45.72 54.20
C VAL A 138 18.89 -44.57 53.21
N MET A 139 18.95 -44.92 51.92
CA MET A 139 19.04 -43.98 50.79
C MET A 139 17.63 -43.53 50.38
N ILE A 140 17.46 -42.24 50.12
CA ILE A 140 16.26 -41.70 49.48
C ILE A 140 16.61 -41.43 48.03
N ASP A 141 15.84 -41.99 47.10
CA ASP A 141 16.03 -41.75 45.67
C ASP A 141 15.67 -40.31 45.30
N MET A 142 16.71 -39.54 44.96
CA MET A 142 16.66 -38.15 44.50
C MET A 142 17.03 -38.02 43.02
N SER A 143 16.87 -39.09 42.23
CA SER A 143 17.15 -39.06 40.79
C SER A 143 16.20 -38.10 40.05
N MET A 144 16.75 -37.26 39.19
CA MET A 144 15.96 -36.33 38.36
C MET A 144 16.57 -36.24 36.97
N ALA A 145 15.70 -36.13 35.96
CA ALA A 145 16.09 -36.08 34.55
C ALA A 145 15.13 -35.17 33.80
N CYS A 146 15.70 -34.26 33.01
CA CYS A 146 14.94 -33.28 32.26
C CYS A 146 15.43 -33.21 30.81
N SER A 147 14.50 -33.00 29.88
CA SER A 147 14.75 -32.83 28.44
C SER A 147 14.51 -31.38 28.07
N PHE A 148 15.47 -30.77 27.36
CA PHE A 148 15.41 -29.37 26.94
C PHE A 148 15.66 -29.18 25.44
N ASP A 149 15.27 -30.15 24.61
CA ASP A 149 15.42 -30.03 23.15
C ASP A 149 14.16 -29.45 22.48
N GLY A 150 14.31 -28.56 21.50
CA GLY A 150 13.21 -27.93 20.73
C GLY A 150 12.71 -26.56 21.22
N ALA A 151 13.02 -25.48 20.50
CA ALA A 151 12.66 -24.09 20.84
C ALA A 151 11.46 -23.53 20.04
N TRP A 152 10.52 -24.39 19.61
CA TRP A 152 9.46 -24.04 18.66
C TRP A 152 8.09 -24.38 19.26
N LEU A 153 7.01 -24.02 18.58
CA LEU A 153 5.63 -24.43 18.95
C LEU A 153 5.38 -25.95 18.88
N LEU A 154 6.40 -26.74 18.54
CA LEU A 154 6.46 -28.18 18.75
C LEU A 154 7.53 -28.49 19.80
N TRP A 155 7.13 -29.19 20.85
CA TRP A 155 8.04 -29.60 21.92
C TRP A 155 7.99 -31.12 22.11
N ASP A 156 9.14 -31.76 21.87
CA ASP A 156 9.30 -33.21 22.02
C ASP A 156 9.87 -33.56 23.40
N ILE A 157 9.20 -34.47 24.10
CA ILE A 157 9.56 -34.93 25.44
C ILE A 157 9.65 -36.45 25.44
N PRO A 158 10.72 -37.06 25.97
CA PRO A 158 10.77 -38.51 26.17
C PRO A 158 9.56 -39.05 26.94
N TRP A 159 8.83 -40.00 26.35
CA TRP A 159 7.71 -40.69 26.99
C TRP A 159 8.15 -41.48 28.23
N VAL A 160 9.35 -42.07 28.14
CA VAL A 160 10.01 -42.73 29.27
C VAL A 160 11.34 -42.04 29.50
N MET A 161 11.45 -41.36 30.65
CA MET A 161 12.71 -40.79 31.12
C MET A 161 13.58 -41.91 31.67
N THR A 162 14.35 -42.56 30.79
CA THR A 162 15.13 -43.77 31.14
C THR A 162 16.06 -43.62 32.36
N PRO A 163 16.63 -42.45 32.71
CA PRO A 163 17.42 -42.32 33.94
C PRO A 163 16.57 -42.42 35.23
N LEU A 164 15.25 -42.23 35.13
CA LEU A 164 14.30 -42.34 36.25
C LEU A 164 13.70 -43.75 36.37
N VAL A 165 13.97 -44.64 35.40
CA VAL A 165 13.39 -45.98 35.37
C VAL A 165 14.50 -46.99 35.60
N GLU A 166 14.51 -47.58 36.80
CA GLU A 166 15.40 -48.68 37.12
C GLU A 166 14.94 -49.97 36.41
N ARG A 167 15.88 -50.81 35.96
CA ARG A 167 15.54 -52.06 35.24
C ARG A 167 14.70 -53.06 36.04
N VAL A 168 14.72 -52.97 37.37
CA VAL A 168 13.97 -53.85 38.28
C VAL A 168 12.53 -53.35 38.47
N ALA A 169 12.22 -52.14 37.99
CA ALA A 169 10.89 -51.55 38.07
C ALA A 169 10.19 -51.57 36.70
N THR A 170 8.90 -51.90 36.71
CA THR A 170 8.02 -51.74 35.55
C THR A 170 7.48 -50.31 35.52
N PHE A 171 7.60 -49.63 34.39
CA PHE A 171 7.08 -48.28 34.18
C PHE A 171 5.61 -48.33 33.74
N GLU A 172 4.73 -47.64 34.46
CA GLU A 172 3.31 -47.49 34.13
C GLU A 172 2.92 -46.01 34.06
N SER A 173 2.51 -45.56 32.87
CA SER A 173 2.01 -44.19 32.69
C SER A 173 0.58 -44.07 33.21
N ARG A 174 0.31 -43.09 34.08
CA ARG A 174 -1.02 -42.84 34.67
C ARG A 174 -1.78 -41.74 33.95
N SER A 175 -1.15 -40.58 33.78
CA SER A 175 -1.77 -39.43 33.13
C SER A 175 -0.74 -38.52 32.48
N LEU A 176 -1.19 -37.84 31.43
CA LEU A 176 -0.49 -36.74 30.79
C LEU A 176 -1.36 -35.50 30.81
N GLY A 177 -0.75 -34.34 31.02
CA GLY A 177 -1.42 -33.05 30.99
C GLY A 177 -0.57 -31.97 30.34
N VAL A 178 -1.25 -30.99 29.78
CA VAL A 178 -0.66 -29.74 29.29
C VAL A 178 -1.33 -28.56 29.96
N GLY A 179 -0.57 -27.52 30.22
CA GLY A 179 -1.03 -26.31 30.87
C GLY A 179 -0.42 -25.06 30.26
N VAL A 180 -1.03 -23.93 30.54
CA VAL A 180 -0.57 -22.60 30.13
C VAL A 180 -0.61 -21.71 31.37
N GLU A 181 0.37 -20.81 31.52
CA GLU A 181 0.48 -19.92 32.69
C GLU A 181 0.51 -20.67 34.05
N GLY A 182 1.07 -21.88 34.06
CA GLY A 182 1.21 -22.70 35.27
C GLY A 182 -0.06 -23.47 35.69
N VAL A 183 -1.15 -23.36 34.93
CA VAL A 183 -2.41 -24.07 35.20
C VAL A 183 -2.64 -25.17 34.16
N LEU A 184 -2.94 -26.38 34.62
CA LEU A 184 -3.29 -27.51 33.74
C LEU A 184 -4.64 -27.27 33.08
N LEU A 185 -4.70 -27.54 31.77
CA LEU A 185 -5.94 -27.54 31.00
C LEU A 185 -6.58 -28.93 31.10
N ASP A 186 -7.91 -28.98 31.25
CA ASP A 186 -8.65 -30.22 31.03
C ASP A 186 -8.58 -30.62 29.55
N GLU A 187 -8.68 -31.91 29.28
CA GLU A 187 -8.55 -32.47 27.93
C GLU A 187 -9.52 -31.85 26.89
N PRO A 188 -10.82 -31.63 27.20
CA PRO A 188 -11.72 -30.89 26.31
C PRO A 188 -11.26 -29.45 26.02
N THR A 189 -10.84 -28.71 27.04
CA THR A 189 -10.35 -27.33 26.88
C THR A 189 -9.07 -27.28 26.05
N ALA A 190 -8.12 -28.17 26.31
CA ALA A 190 -6.88 -28.27 25.55
C ALA A 190 -7.17 -28.53 24.06
N THR A 191 -8.08 -29.48 23.77
CA THR A 191 -8.48 -29.84 22.40
C THR A 191 -9.20 -28.68 21.70
N THR A 192 -10.13 -28.01 22.39
CA THR A 192 -10.89 -26.86 21.84
C THR A 192 -9.96 -25.68 21.54
N ARG A 193 -8.94 -25.48 22.38
CA ARG A 193 -7.90 -24.46 22.18
C ARG A 193 -6.83 -24.89 21.17
N GLY A 194 -6.91 -26.10 20.60
CA GLY A 194 -6.03 -26.61 19.55
C GLY A 194 -4.68 -27.13 20.02
N PHE A 195 -4.48 -27.32 21.33
CA PHE A 195 -3.30 -28.01 21.86
C PHE A 195 -3.35 -29.49 21.49
N SER A 196 -2.20 -30.06 21.16
CA SER A 196 -2.09 -31.49 20.82
C SER A 196 -1.02 -32.15 21.67
N LEU A 197 -1.36 -33.28 22.28
CA LEU A 197 -0.43 -34.18 22.97
C LEU A 197 -0.46 -35.51 22.24
N VAL A 198 0.57 -35.79 21.46
CA VAL A 198 0.63 -36.99 20.61
C VAL A 198 1.83 -37.84 21.00
N GLN A 199 1.57 -39.08 21.41
CA GLN A 199 2.63 -40.05 21.64
C GLN A 199 3.13 -40.61 20.30
N GLN A 200 4.40 -40.35 19.97
CA GLN A 200 5.08 -40.88 18.78
C GLN A 200 6.27 -41.76 19.21
N GLY A 201 6.03 -43.07 19.29
CA GLY A 201 7.06 -44.04 19.69
C GLY A 201 7.55 -43.81 21.14
N ARG A 202 8.79 -43.35 21.29
CA ARG A 202 9.44 -43.05 22.58
C ARG A 202 9.35 -41.57 22.99
N LEU A 203 8.66 -40.74 22.22
CA LEU A 203 8.47 -39.32 22.49
C LEU A 203 6.98 -39.00 22.63
N VAL A 204 6.69 -37.98 23.42
CA VAL A 204 5.43 -37.24 23.47
C VAL A 204 5.70 -35.90 22.81
N GLN A 205 5.00 -35.63 21.73
CA GLN A 205 5.06 -34.36 21.03
C GLN A 205 3.91 -33.48 21.50
N ILE A 206 4.26 -32.30 21.99
CA ILE A 206 3.31 -31.25 22.37
C ILE A 206 3.29 -30.23 21.24
N GLY A 207 2.16 -30.12 20.55
CA GLY A 207 1.92 -29.10 19.54
C GLY A 207 1.06 -27.97 20.09
N VAL A 208 1.59 -26.75 20.02
CA VAL A 208 0.91 -25.52 20.43
C VAL A 208 0.46 -24.75 19.18
N PRO A 209 -0.83 -24.37 19.07
CA PRO A 209 -1.27 -23.61 17.91
C PRO A 209 -0.71 -22.19 17.98
N PHE A 210 -0.34 -21.66 16.82
CA PHE A 210 0.13 -20.29 16.72
C PHE A 210 -0.97 -19.30 17.15
N GLY A 211 -0.64 -18.38 18.05
CA GLY A 211 -1.60 -17.43 18.60
C GLY A 211 -2.55 -18.03 19.66
N ALA A 212 -2.20 -19.17 20.25
CA ALA A 212 -2.94 -19.74 21.38
C ALA A 212 -3.14 -18.73 22.53
N GLU A 213 -4.28 -18.85 23.20
CA GLU A 213 -4.62 -18.07 24.38
C GLU A 213 -3.60 -18.31 25.52
N GLY A 214 -3.17 -17.25 26.20
CA GLY A 214 -2.09 -17.28 27.20
C GLY A 214 -0.68 -17.03 26.63
N GLY A 215 -0.56 -16.89 25.30
CA GLY A 215 0.66 -16.38 24.66
C GLY A 215 0.67 -14.86 24.50
N TYR A 216 1.86 -14.28 24.40
CA TYR A 216 2.07 -12.84 24.22
C TYR A 216 3.02 -12.55 23.07
N TRP A 217 2.99 -11.30 22.60
CA TRP A 217 3.78 -10.82 21.47
C TRP A 217 4.91 -9.91 21.93
N LYS A 218 6.14 -10.26 21.57
CA LYS A 218 7.33 -9.42 21.76
C LYS A 218 8.32 -9.72 20.64
N GLU A 219 8.14 -9.10 19.47
CA GLU A 219 8.85 -9.34 18.19
C GLU A 219 8.62 -10.74 17.57
N ARG A 220 8.32 -11.72 18.42
CA ARG A 220 7.88 -13.09 18.13
C ARG A 220 6.73 -13.45 19.07
N TYR A 221 5.97 -14.47 18.69
CA TYR A 221 4.96 -15.04 19.58
C TYR A 221 5.66 -15.93 20.61
N MET A 222 5.33 -15.74 21.88
CA MET A 222 5.88 -16.46 23.03
C MET A 222 4.75 -17.04 23.87
N ILE A 223 4.93 -18.21 24.46
CA ILE A 223 3.97 -18.83 25.37
C ILE A 223 4.67 -19.72 26.40
N PHE A 224 4.26 -19.61 27.66
CA PHE A 224 4.72 -20.47 28.75
C PHE A 224 3.85 -21.71 28.85
N VAL A 225 4.45 -22.88 28.58
CA VAL A 225 3.77 -24.17 28.56
C VAL A 225 4.23 -25.03 29.73
N LEU A 226 3.25 -25.63 30.41
CA LEU A 226 3.45 -26.63 31.45
C LEU A 226 3.15 -28.01 30.87
N TYR A 227 4.06 -28.95 31.07
CA TYR A 227 3.83 -30.38 30.87
C TYR A 227 3.75 -31.07 32.23
N GLU A 228 2.79 -31.97 32.41
CA GLU A 228 2.72 -32.86 33.57
C GLU A 228 2.58 -34.33 33.13
N HIS A 229 3.37 -35.19 33.76
CA HIS A 229 3.30 -36.63 33.60
C HIS A 229 3.28 -37.31 34.96
N ILE A 230 2.19 -38.02 35.27
CA ILE A 230 2.12 -38.89 36.45
C ILE A 230 2.38 -40.32 36.00
N PHE A 231 3.34 -40.99 36.62
CA PHE A 231 3.68 -42.38 36.34
C PHE A 231 4.03 -43.13 37.63
N SER A 232 3.85 -44.45 37.60
CA SER A 232 4.19 -45.36 38.69
C SER A 232 5.37 -46.25 38.27
N LEU A 233 6.29 -46.48 39.20
CA LEU A 233 7.35 -47.49 39.10
C LEU A 233 6.99 -48.65 40.02
N LEU A 234 6.75 -49.83 39.44
CA LEU A 234 6.36 -51.04 40.17
C LEU A 234 7.55 -51.98 40.33
N TYR A 235 7.97 -52.24 41.56
CA TYR A 235 9.12 -53.11 41.86
C TYR A 235 8.69 -54.56 42.08
N GLU A 236 9.63 -55.49 41.91
CA GLU A 236 9.39 -56.93 42.09
C GLU A 236 8.95 -57.31 43.52
N ASP A 237 9.31 -56.50 44.52
CA ASP A 237 8.91 -56.68 45.92
C ASP A 237 7.47 -56.22 46.22
N GLY A 238 6.75 -55.76 45.19
CA GLY A 238 5.38 -55.25 45.28
C GLY A 238 5.28 -53.82 45.79
N SER A 239 6.40 -53.15 46.07
CA SER A 239 6.42 -51.72 46.37
C SER A 239 6.22 -50.90 45.08
N SER A 240 5.66 -49.70 45.23
CA SER A 240 5.45 -48.78 44.12
C SER A 240 5.83 -47.35 44.47
N ILE A 241 6.49 -46.66 43.54
CA ILE A 241 6.79 -45.24 43.67
C ILE A 241 6.02 -44.48 42.60
N ASP A 242 5.08 -43.64 43.03
CA ASP A 242 4.40 -42.70 42.17
C ASP A 242 5.22 -41.42 42.04
N THR A 243 5.51 -41.04 40.80
CA THR A 243 6.22 -39.80 40.47
C THR A 243 5.34 -38.89 39.63
N ARG A 244 5.21 -37.64 40.07
CA ARG A 244 4.68 -36.53 39.28
C ARG A 244 5.85 -35.76 38.70
N HIS A 245 5.93 -35.70 37.39
CA HIS A 245 6.97 -34.99 36.66
C HIS A 245 6.39 -33.77 35.97
N ARG A 246 6.92 -32.59 36.25
CA ARG A 246 6.48 -31.31 35.69
C ARG A 246 7.63 -30.63 34.97
N MET A 247 7.36 -30.15 33.77
CA MET A 247 8.32 -29.40 32.98
C MET A 247 7.67 -28.09 32.54
N LEU A 248 8.33 -26.97 32.79
CA LEU A 248 7.86 -25.64 32.38
C LEU A 248 8.83 -25.08 31.35
N ARG A 249 8.28 -24.50 30.29
CA ARG A 249 9.08 -24.03 29.16
C ARG A 249 8.47 -22.82 28.46
N GLU A 250 9.29 -21.83 28.15
CA GLU A 250 8.94 -20.80 27.17
C GLU A 250 9.12 -21.36 25.75
N LEU A 251 8.03 -21.39 24.97
CA LEU A 251 8.07 -21.71 23.55
C LEU A 251 7.91 -20.43 22.75
N ASP A 252 8.68 -20.29 21.68
CA ASP A 252 8.62 -19.13 20.81
C ASP A 252 8.55 -19.51 19.32
N THR A 253 8.19 -18.53 18.50
CA THR A 253 8.26 -18.67 17.05
C THR A 253 9.59 -18.12 16.52
N PRO A 254 10.16 -18.72 15.47
CA PRO A 254 11.35 -18.16 14.81
C PRO A 254 11.08 -16.74 14.30
N LEU A 255 12.12 -15.91 14.29
CA LEU A 255 12.06 -14.58 13.69
C LEU A 255 11.89 -14.70 12.17
N LEU A 256 10.80 -14.15 11.65
CA LEU A 256 10.54 -14.11 10.21
C LEU A 256 10.81 -12.70 9.66
N CYS A 257 11.87 -12.54 8.87
CA CYS A 257 12.16 -11.26 8.23
C CYS A 257 11.10 -10.94 7.17
N ARG A 258 10.31 -9.89 7.43
CA ARG A 258 9.28 -9.38 6.51
C ARG A 258 9.54 -7.91 6.21
N PRO A 259 10.41 -7.58 5.23
CA PRO A 259 10.69 -6.20 4.90
C PRO A 259 9.44 -5.53 4.29
N PRO A 260 9.11 -4.28 4.69
CA PRO A 260 8.09 -3.50 4.01
C PRO A 260 8.48 -3.28 2.55
N PHE A 261 7.48 -3.23 1.67
CA PHE A 261 7.67 -2.90 0.28
C PHE A 261 6.66 -1.85 -0.17
N SER A 262 7.05 -1.07 -1.18
CA SER A 262 6.17 -0.12 -1.85
C SER A 262 5.88 -0.58 -3.27
N LEU A 263 4.64 -0.39 -3.71
CA LEU A 263 4.17 -0.65 -5.06
C LEU A 263 3.59 0.63 -5.64
N ASP A 264 4.07 1.02 -6.81
CA ASP A 264 3.49 2.10 -7.60
C ASP A 264 2.21 1.61 -8.30
N GLN A 265 1.10 2.27 -8.01
CA GLN A 265 -0.22 2.05 -8.61
C GLN A 265 -0.71 3.33 -9.31
N THR A 266 0.19 4.24 -9.63
CA THR A 266 -0.13 5.53 -10.26
C THR A 266 -0.63 5.32 -11.69
N ILE A 267 -1.74 5.98 -12.02
CA ILE A 267 -2.26 6.06 -13.39
C ILE A 267 -2.10 7.52 -13.81
N SER A 268 -1.22 7.79 -14.79
CA SER A 268 -0.87 9.16 -15.19
C SER A 268 -2.08 10.02 -15.59
N ASP A 269 -3.11 9.41 -16.20
CA ASP A 269 -4.33 10.10 -16.63
C ASP A 269 -5.16 10.62 -15.45
N ASP A 270 -5.06 9.98 -14.28
CA ASP A 270 -5.82 10.36 -13.09
C ASP A 270 -5.20 11.56 -12.36
N GLN A 271 -4.00 12.00 -12.78
CA GLN A 271 -3.23 13.11 -12.17
C GLN A 271 -3.03 12.96 -10.65
N VAL A 272 -2.98 11.71 -10.16
CA VAL A 272 -2.85 11.37 -8.75
C VAL A 272 -1.84 10.25 -8.61
N PHE A 273 -0.79 10.48 -7.83
CA PHE A 273 0.09 9.41 -7.37
C PHE A 273 -0.69 8.47 -6.46
N SER A 274 -0.59 7.15 -6.70
CA SER A 274 -1.22 6.12 -5.88
C SER A 274 -0.16 5.10 -5.47
N ILE A 275 0.17 5.06 -4.19
CA ILE A 275 1.25 4.25 -3.64
C ILE A 275 0.68 3.28 -2.62
N TYR A 276 1.07 2.02 -2.71
CA TYR A 276 0.70 0.98 -1.76
C TYR A 276 1.93 0.53 -0.96
N LEU A 277 1.90 0.73 0.35
CA LEU A 277 2.90 0.26 1.30
C LEU A 277 2.40 -1.04 1.96
N GLY A 278 3.05 -2.16 1.65
CA GLY A 278 2.65 -3.49 2.08
C GLY A 278 3.58 -4.14 3.10
N ASN A 279 3.15 -5.29 3.61
CA ASN A 279 3.88 -6.14 4.55
C ASN A 279 4.13 -5.49 5.92
N ILE A 280 3.13 -4.78 6.45
CA ILE A 280 3.21 -4.15 7.77
C ILE A 280 2.65 -5.10 8.83
N PRO A 281 3.44 -5.49 9.85
CA PRO A 281 2.97 -6.31 10.96
C PRO A 281 1.82 -5.67 11.75
N ALA A 282 1.05 -6.48 12.49
CA ALA A 282 -0.13 -6.00 13.24
C ALA A 282 0.23 -5.12 14.44
N ASP A 283 1.43 -5.29 14.98
CA ASP A 283 2.04 -4.53 16.07
C ASP A 283 2.77 -3.26 15.58
N VAL A 284 2.74 -2.95 14.28
CA VAL A 284 3.33 -1.74 13.71
C VAL A 284 2.25 -0.75 13.30
N ILE A 285 2.52 0.54 13.55
CA ILE A 285 1.68 1.66 13.11
C ILE A 285 2.48 2.62 12.24
N LEU A 286 1.82 3.23 11.26
CA LEU A 286 2.36 4.37 10.54
C LEU A 286 2.22 5.63 11.39
N GLU A 287 3.34 6.22 11.80
CA GLU A 287 3.37 7.41 12.66
C GLU A 287 3.49 8.68 11.83
N GLU A 288 4.40 8.71 10.86
CA GLU A 288 4.65 9.88 10.03
C GLU A 288 4.90 9.53 8.56
N VAL A 289 4.57 10.47 7.67
CA VAL A 289 4.89 10.41 6.25
C VAL A 289 5.57 11.71 5.84
N TRP A 290 6.71 11.58 5.17
CA TRP A 290 7.49 12.71 4.65
C TRP A 290 7.45 12.66 3.14
N ILE A 291 7.05 13.77 2.51
CA ILE A 291 6.96 13.91 1.05
C ILE A 291 7.90 15.04 0.64
N ASN A 292 8.86 14.77 -0.26
CA ASN A 292 9.85 15.74 -0.72
C ASN A 292 10.55 16.51 0.42
N ARG A 293 10.89 15.79 1.50
CA ARG A 293 11.49 16.31 2.75
C ARG A 293 10.61 17.25 3.57
N LYS A 294 9.32 17.39 3.24
CA LYS A 294 8.33 18.07 4.07
C LYS A 294 7.50 17.04 4.82
N GLN A 295 7.36 17.23 6.13
CA GLN A 295 6.48 16.39 6.95
C GLN A 295 5.02 16.65 6.58
N LEU A 296 4.27 15.58 6.34
CA LEU A 296 2.83 15.68 6.06
C LEU A 296 2.06 15.88 7.36
N MET A 297 1.54 17.08 7.58
CA MET A 297 0.66 17.36 8.72
C MET A 297 -0.78 16.96 8.39
N ILE A 298 -1.50 16.33 9.34
CA ILE A 298 -2.90 15.87 9.14
C ILE A 298 -3.82 17.02 8.67
N ALA A 299 -3.64 18.24 9.19
CA ALA A 299 -4.42 19.41 8.77
C ALA A 299 -4.10 19.89 7.34
N GLU A 300 -2.87 19.68 6.86
CA GLU A 300 -2.45 19.99 5.49
C GLU A 300 -2.95 18.93 4.50
N SER A 301 -3.04 17.66 4.92
CA SER A 301 -3.54 16.57 4.06
C SER A 301 -4.98 16.81 3.57
N ILE A 302 -5.85 17.32 4.44
CA ILE A 302 -7.25 17.61 4.13
C ILE A 302 -7.39 18.79 3.17
N LYS A 303 -6.52 19.81 3.30
CA LYS A 303 -6.52 20.98 2.40
C LYS A 303 -5.86 20.70 1.04
N GLY A 304 -4.88 19.78 1.00
CA GLY A 304 -4.11 19.44 -0.20
C GLY A 304 -4.62 18.23 -1.00
N GLY A 305 -5.75 17.63 -0.61
CA GLY A 305 -6.31 16.45 -1.29
C GLY A 305 -5.50 15.17 -1.10
N ILE A 306 -4.63 15.11 -0.08
CA ILE A 306 -3.76 13.97 0.22
C ILE A 306 -4.53 13.00 1.11
N SER A 307 -4.62 11.73 0.72
CA SER A 307 -5.32 10.70 1.50
C SER A 307 -4.38 9.55 1.88
N ILE A 308 -4.46 9.10 3.14
CA ILE A 308 -3.78 7.90 3.62
C ILE A 308 -4.85 7.00 4.23
N SER A 309 -4.99 5.79 3.69
CA SER A 309 -5.99 4.82 4.14
C SER A 309 -5.33 3.51 4.58
N PRO A 310 -5.67 2.97 5.75
CA PRO A 310 -5.21 1.66 6.17
C PRO A 310 -5.96 0.56 5.40
N VAL A 311 -5.26 -0.53 5.10
CA VAL A 311 -5.79 -1.74 4.47
C VAL A 311 -5.47 -2.91 5.39
N VAL A 312 -6.48 -3.72 5.71
CA VAL A 312 -6.32 -4.92 6.53
C VAL A 312 -6.49 -6.14 5.63
N HIS A 313 -5.50 -7.03 5.64
CA HIS A 313 -5.54 -8.27 4.88
C HIS A 313 -6.13 -9.42 5.71
N ALA A 314 -6.68 -10.43 5.03
CA ALA A 314 -7.25 -11.61 5.68
C ALA A 314 -6.23 -12.39 6.54
N ASN A 315 -4.94 -12.26 6.24
CA ASN A 315 -3.84 -12.85 7.01
C ASN A 315 -3.44 -12.04 8.26
N GLY A 316 -4.20 -10.97 8.61
CA GLY A 316 -3.93 -10.09 9.75
C GLY A 316 -2.85 -9.03 9.52
N SER A 317 -2.13 -9.07 8.38
CA SER A 317 -1.17 -8.02 8.03
C SER A 317 -1.88 -6.72 7.64
N ARG A 318 -1.19 -5.61 7.86
CA ARG A 318 -1.65 -4.27 7.52
C ARG A 318 -0.89 -3.76 6.31
N ALA A 319 -1.50 -2.81 5.63
CA ALA A 319 -0.91 -2.02 4.57
C ALA A 319 -1.49 -0.61 4.60
N TYR A 320 -0.85 0.31 3.90
CA TYR A 320 -1.30 1.69 3.78
C TYR A 320 -1.34 2.09 2.31
N LYS A 321 -2.43 2.73 1.90
CA LYS A 321 -2.56 3.33 0.57
C LYS A 321 -2.50 4.84 0.68
N LEU A 322 -1.50 5.43 0.05
CA LEU A 322 -1.28 6.87 -0.04
C LEU A 322 -1.72 7.36 -1.42
N GLN A 323 -2.57 8.40 -1.47
CA GLN A 323 -2.94 9.10 -2.69
C GLN A 323 -2.60 10.58 -2.58
N LEU A 324 -1.93 11.11 -3.61
CA LEU A 324 -1.43 12.48 -3.65
C LEU A 324 -1.67 13.07 -5.06
N PRO A 325 -2.47 14.14 -5.21
CA PRO A 325 -2.64 14.81 -6.50
C PRO A 325 -1.34 15.47 -6.99
N PHE A 326 -1.19 15.61 -8.30
CA PHE A 326 -0.06 16.35 -8.89
C PHE A 326 -0.17 17.84 -8.55
N GLU A 327 0.96 18.50 -8.25
CA GLU A 327 0.97 19.94 -7.98
C GLU A 327 0.69 20.74 -9.28
N ASP A 328 -0.29 21.64 -9.22
CA ASP A 328 -0.88 22.33 -10.39
C ASP A 328 -0.08 23.57 -10.86
N ASN A 329 1.24 23.57 -10.65
CA ASN A 329 2.10 24.69 -11.01
C ASN A 329 3.11 24.29 -12.10
N VAL A 330 2.80 24.72 -13.32
CA VAL A 330 3.65 24.65 -14.52
C VAL A 330 3.72 23.25 -15.13
N VAL A 331 3.55 23.21 -16.45
CA VAL A 331 3.54 22.03 -17.33
C VAL A 331 4.82 21.20 -17.13
N HIS A 332 4.85 20.35 -16.11
CA HIS A 332 5.88 19.34 -15.92
C HIS A 332 5.42 18.07 -16.64
N TRP A 333 6.21 17.63 -17.63
CA TRP A 333 5.97 16.37 -18.33
C TRP A 333 6.32 15.14 -17.49
N MET A 334 7.05 15.36 -16.39
CA MET A 334 7.47 14.33 -15.44
C MET A 334 7.33 14.87 -14.02
N TYR A 335 6.52 14.19 -13.21
CA TYR A 335 6.39 14.44 -11.78
C TYR A 335 7.15 13.36 -11.04
N SER A 336 7.98 13.75 -10.08
CA SER A 336 8.70 12.83 -9.20
C SER A 336 8.40 13.19 -7.75
N ILE A 337 8.17 12.17 -6.93
CA ILE A 337 7.98 12.33 -5.50
C ILE A 337 8.89 11.38 -4.74
N ASP A 338 9.55 11.91 -3.70
CA ASP A 338 10.30 11.12 -2.74
C ASP A 338 9.48 11.01 -1.46
N ILE A 339 9.20 9.77 -1.04
CA ILE A 339 8.39 9.47 0.14
C ILE A 339 9.22 8.70 1.14
N ASN A 340 9.16 9.12 2.40
CA ASN A 340 9.71 8.38 3.52
C ASN A 340 8.64 8.11 4.58
N PHE A 341 8.39 6.85 4.88
CA PHE A 341 7.43 6.40 5.88
C PHE A 341 8.14 6.09 7.19
N THR A 342 7.63 6.63 8.30
CA THR A 342 8.09 6.29 9.65
C THR A 342 7.11 5.31 10.28
N LEU A 343 7.58 4.09 10.51
CA LEU A 343 6.83 2.98 11.07
C LEU A 343 7.30 2.72 12.50
N THR A 344 6.37 2.64 13.44
CA THR A 344 6.68 2.51 14.86
C THR A 344 6.09 1.21 15.42
N ILE A 345 6.95 0.41 16.07
CA ILE A 345 6.62 -0.87 16.69
C ILE A 345 5.97 -0.61 18.05
N MET A 346 4.84 -1.24 18.31
CA MET A 346 4.06 -1.08 19.53
C MET A 346 4.10 -2.35 20.38
N PRO A 347 4.26 -2.25 21.72
CA PRO A 347 4.30 -1.03 22.51
C PRO A 347 5.70 -0.40 22.71
N GLN A 348 6.77 -1.01 22.20
CA GLN A 348 8.17 -0.63 22.48
C GLN A 348 8.51 0.80 22.06
N ARG A 349 7.82 1.33 21.04
CA ARG A 349 8.06 2.62 20.38
C ARG A 349 9.41 2.75 19.69
N ASP A 350 9.95 1.63 19.23
CA ASP A 350 11.09 1.66 18.31
C ASP A 350 10.59 1.94 16.90
N SER A 351 11.24 2.89 16.21
CA SER A 351 10.83 3.34 14.88
C SER A 351 11.84 2.92 13.81
N TYR A 352 11.34 2.63 12.61
CA TYR A 352 12.14 2.36 11.43
C TYR A 352 11.53 3.02 10.20
N HIS A 353 12.34 3.17 9.15
CA HIS A 353 11.97 3.97 7.98
C HIS A 353 11.90 3.14 6.70
N HIS A 354 10.95 3.46 5.83
CA HIS A 354 10.87 2.92 4.48
C HIS A 354 10.84 4.06 3.47
N HIS A 355 11.85 4.10 2.60
CA HIS A 355 12.01 5.13 1.57
C HIS A 355 11.61 4.59 0.19
N THR A 356 10.88 5.40 -0.57
CA THR A 356 10.52 5.09 -1.96
C THR A 356 10.44 6.35 -2.81
N SER A 357 10.67 6.20 -4.11
CA SER A 357 10.62 7.30 -5.07
C SER A 357 9.81 6.85 -6.28
N ILE A 358 8.85 7.67 -6.71
CA ILE A 358 7.93 7.33 -7.79
C ILE A 358 7.89 8.48 -8.78
N THR A 359 7.94 8.12 -10.06
CA THR A 359 7.92 9.04 -11.19
C THR A 359 6.71 8.75 -12.08
N ALA A 360 5.88 9.76 -12.33
CA ALA A 360 4.78 9.68 -13.28
C ALA A 360 5.05 10.62 -14.46
N GLN A 361 4.90 10.11 -15.69
CA GLN A 361 4.97 10.91 -16.91
C GLN A 361 3.57 11.19 -17.43
N VAL A 362 3.27 12.46 -17.72
CA VAL A 362 1.98 12.88 -18.27
C VAL A 362 2.14 13.06 -19.77
N PHE A 363 1.52 12.19 -20.56
CA PHE A 363 1.65 12.18 -22.02
C PHE A 363 0.86 13.27 -22.75
N ASP A 364 0.07 14.09 -22.04
CA ASP A 364 -0.65 15.26 -22.63
C ASP A 364 0.24 16.52 -22.73
N ALA A 365 1.53 16.42 -22.40
CA ALA A 365 2.48 17.54 -22.47
C ALA A 365 2.87 17.95 -23.90
N PHE A 366 2.52 17.16 -24.93
CA PHE A 366 2.80 17.50 -26.33
C PHE A 366 1.53 17.93 -27.06
N PRO A 367 1.56 19.07 -27.76
CA PRO A 367 0.42 19.53 -28.54
C PRO A 367 0.00 18.47 -29.58
N PRO A 368 -1.30 18.15 -29.73
CA PRO A 368 -1.76 17.20 -30.72
C PRO A 368 -1.34 17.63 -32.13
N GLU A 369 -0.92 16.65 -32.93
CA GLU A 369 -0.60 16.90 -34.33
C GLU A 369 -1.87 17.24 -35.12
N ILE A 370 -1.88 18.44 -35.71
CA ILE A 370 -2.96 18.89 -36.60
C ILE A 370 -2.52 18.64 -38.04
N THR A 371 -3.22 17.74 -38.72
CA THR A 371 -2.99 17.47 -40.15
C THR A 371 -4.03 18.19 -41.01
N ALA A 372 -3.66 18.57 -42.24
CA ALA A 372 -4.53 19.33 -43.13
C ALA A 372 -4.46 18.88 -44.60
N GLN A 373 -5.62 18.70 -45.22
CA GLN A 373 -5.78 18.22 -46.59
C GLN A 373 -6.63 19.19 -47.43
N CYS A 374 -6.25 19.33 -48.70
CA CYS A 374 -7.00 20.12 -49.68
C CYS A 374 -8.04 19.23 -50.36
N SER A 375 -9.22 19.77 -50.59
CA SER A 375 -10.28 19.18 -51.41
C SER A 375 -10.81 20.22 -52.40
N ASP A 376 -11.57 19.81 -53.41
CA ASP A 376 -12.18 20.75 -54.36
C ASP A 376 -13.14 21.74 -53.66
N GLY A 377 -13.77 21.32 -52.55
CA GLY A 377 -14.74 22.10 -51.80
C GLY A 377 -14.16 22.94 -50.64
N GLY A 378 -12.86 22.80 -50.31
CA GLY A 378 -12.26 23.52 -49.18
C GLY A 378 -11.07 22.80 -48.53
N ILE A 379 -10.78 23.14 -47.28
CA ILE A 379 -9.68 22.58 -46.49
C ILE A 379 -10.24 21.78 -45.32
N ALA A 380 -9.78 20.53 -45.17
CA ALA A 380 -10.11 19.67 -44.04
C ALA A 380 -8.93 19.57 -43.06
N PHE A 381 -9.17 19.93 -41.81
CA PHE A 381 -8.22 19.77 -40.69
C PHE A 381 -8.62 18.58 -39.83
N SER A 382 -7.62 17.87 -39.32
CA SER A 382 -7.77 16.64 -38.56
C SER A 382 -6.90 16.73 -37.31
N VAL A 383 -7.55 16.69 -36.13
CA VAL A 383 -6.92 16.79 -34.81
C VAL A 383 -7.14 15.48 -34.07
N VAL A 384 -6.06 14.78 -33.75
CA VAL A 384 -6.11 13.56 -32.93
C VAL A 384 -6.36 13.96 -31.48
N ARG A 385 -7.37 13.37 -30.84
CA ARG A 385 -7.66 13.62 -29.41
C ARG A 385 -7.16 12.46 -28.55
N PRO A 386 -6.53 12.74 -27.40
CA PRO A 386 -6.27 11.73 -26.38
C PRO A 386 -7.59 11.11 -25.87
N PRO A 387 -7.66 9.79 -25.66
CA PRO A 387 -8.93 9.11 -25.38
C PRO A 387 -9.62 9.48 -24.05
N ARG A 388 -8.92 10.02 -23.04
CA ARG A 388 -9.44 10.08 -21.66
C ARG A 388 -9.03 11.27 -20.79
N ALA A 389 -8.24 12.22 -21.28
CA ALA A 389 -7.86 13.41 -20.51
C ALA A 389 -8.69 14.64 -20.93
N LYS A 390 -8.96 15.54 -19.98
CA LYS A 390 -9.27 16.93 -20.32
C LYS A 390 -8.04 17.49 -21.05
N SER A 391 -8.12 17.58 -22.37
CA SER A 391 -7.04 18.09 -23.22
C SER A 391 -6.54 19.41 -22.65
N LEU A 392 -5.25 19.48 -22.32
CA LEU A 392 -4.57 20.72 -21.95
C LEU A 392 -4.65 21.77 -23.08
N TRP A 393 -4.89 21.30 -24.30
CA TRP A 393 -4.89 22.09 -25.52
C TRP A 393 -6.29 22.42 -26.03
N GLU A 394 -6.48 23.66 -26.48
CA GLU A 394 -7.66 24.15 -27.17
C GLU A 394 -7.33 24.56 -28.62
N VAL A 395 -8.17 24.18 -29.57
CA VAL A 395 -8.07 24.60 -30.98
C VAL A 395 -8.92 25.85 -31.19
N GLY A 396 -8.34 26.89 -31.77
CA GLY A 396 -9.02 28.15 -32.08
C GLY A 396 -8.88 28.55 -33.55
N VAL A 397 -9.84 29.34 -34.01
CA VAL A 397 -9.80 30.05 -35.31
C VAL A 397 -9.61 31.53 -35.00
N ASN A 398 -8.47 32.10 -35.39
CA ASN A 398 -8.06 33.43 -34.94
C ASN A 398 -8.13 33.51 -33.41
N HIS A 399 -8.75 34.54 -32.83
CA HIS A 399 -8.87 34.72 -31.38
C HIS A 399 -9.98 33.91 -30.71
N GLU A 400 -10.83 33.21 -31.47
CA GLU A 400 -12.03 32.55 -30.94
C GLU A 400 -11.82 31.02 -30.82
N PRO A 401 -12.29 30.40 -29.72
CA PRO A 401 -12.21 28.95 -29.55
C PRO A 401 -13.13 28.22 -30.53
N LEU A 402 -12.66 27.11 -31.10
CA LEU A 402 -13.42 26.31 -32.06
C LEU A 402 -14.53 25.53 -31.34
N THR A 403 -15.68 26.17 -31.20
CA THR A 403 -16.91 25.56 -30.69
C THR A 403 -17.83 25.14 -31.83
N SER A 404 -18.75 24.20 -31.56
CA SER A 404 -19.80 23.83 -32.51
C SER A 404 -20.67 25.03 -32.91
N GLN A 405 -20.90 25.96 -31.96
CA GLN A 405 -21.61 27.20 -32.20
C GLN A 405 -20.84 28.13 -33.16
N LEU A 406 -19.54 28.32 -32.94
CA LEU A 406 -18.69 29.11 -33.83
C LEU A 406 -18.65 28.50 -35.24
N ALA A 407 -18.49 27.18 -35.33
CA ALA A 407 -18.47 26.46 -36.60
C ALA A 407 -19.76 26.71 -37.39
N ALA A 408 -20.93 26.56 -36.75
CA ALA A 408 -22.22 26.83 -37.37
C ALA A 408 -22.38 28.30 -37.80
N GLN A 409 -21.91 29.26 -37.00
CA GLN A 409 -21.98 30.69 -37.33
C GLN A 409 -21.09 31.08 -38.52
N ARG A 410 -19.95 30.40 -38.69
CA ARG A 410 -18.96 30.71 -39.73
C ARG A 410 -19.09 29.82 -40.97
N GLY A 411 -20.03 28.87 -40.97
CA GLY A 411 -20.28 27.95 -42.09
C GLY A 411 -19.30 26.77 -42.17
N TYR A 412 -18.61 26.43 -41.08
CA TYR A 412 -17.71 25.27 -41.03
C TYR A 412 -18.48 24.00 -40.67
N HIS A 413 -17.99 22.84 -41.12
CA HIS A 413 -18.52 21.53 -40.73
C HIS A 413 -17.58 20.87 -39.72
N LEU A 414 -18.06 20.67 -38.49
CA LEU A 414 -17.30 20.07 -37.41
C LEU A 414 -17.81 18.65 -37.14
N HIS A 415 -16.96 17.65 -37.36
CA HIS A 415 -17.22 16.25 -37.08
C HIS A 415 -16.36 15.76 -35.91
N ASN A 416 -17.00 15.21 -34.88
CA ASN A 416 -16.33 14.66 -33.71
C ASN A 416 -16.50 13.14 -33.69
N ASP A 417 -15.38 12.42 -33.67
CA ASP A 417 -15.29 10.98 -33.41
C ASP A 417 -14.57 10.74 -32.07
N ALA A 418 -14.55 9.50 -31.57
CA ALA A 418 -13.98 9.11 -30.28
C ALA A 418 -12.48 9.45 -30.14
N HIS A 419 -11.74 9.45 -31.24
CA HIS A 419 -10.28 9.69 -31.27
C HIS A 419 -9.86 10.85 -32.16
N LYS A 420 -10.79 11.46 -32.90
CA LYS A 420 -10.45 12.42 -33.95
C LYS A 420 -11.51 13.50 -34.09
N THR A 421 -11.05 14.73 -34.23
CA THR A 421 -11.88 15.88 -34.63
C THR A 421 -11.54 16.25 -36.05
N THR A 422 -12.54 16.34 -36.90
CA THR A 422 -12.37 16.79 -38.28
C THR A 422 -13.13 18.10 -38.46
N LEU A 423 -12.43 19.15 -38.89
CA LEU A 423 -13.00 20.44 -39.26
C LEU A 423 -12.87 20.61 -40.77
N GLU A 424 -13.99 20.65 -41.47
CA GLU A 424 -14.04 20.99 -42.88
C GLU A 424 -14.44 22.46 -43.03
N VAL A 425 -13.61 23.21 -43.74
CA VAL A 425 -13.78 24.64 -43.95
C VAL A 425 -14.03 24.87 -45.44
N PRO A 426 -15.29 25.08 -45.87
CA PRO A 426 -15.62 25.33 -47.27
C PRO A 426 -14.91 26.57 -47.83
N VAL A 427 -14.54 26.56 -49.11
CA VAL A 427 -14.01 27.77 -49.78
C VAL A 427 -15.02 28.92 -49.65
N PHE A 428 -14.55 30.16 -49.54
CA PHE A 428 -15.39 31.36 -49.28
C PHE A 428 -15.93 31.49 -47.85
N SER A 429 -15.58 30.59 -46.95
CA SER A 429 -15.88 30.76 -45.52
C SER A 429 -15.06 31.89 -44.90
N ILE A 430 -15.56 32.42 -43.78
CA ILE A 430 -14.85 33.43 -42.99
C ILE A 430 -13.54 32.83 -42.47
N GLY A 431 -12.46 33.60 -42.40
CA GLY A 431 -11.16 33.15 -41.89
C GLY A 431 -10.17 32.67 -42.97
N TYR A 432 -10.59 32.55 -44.23
CA TYR A 432 -9.67 32.37 -45.36
C TYR A 432 -8.93 33.67 -45.71
N THR A 433 -7.68 33.52 -46.13
CA THR A 433 -6.94 34.56 -46.87
C THR A 433 -6.78 34.11 -48.32
N TYR A 434 -7.12 35.00 -49.26
CA TYR A 434 -7.08 34.74 -50.70
C TYR A 434 -5.91 35.50 -51.32
N GLU A 435 -5.10 34.80 -52.11
CA GLU A 435 -3.89 35.36 -52.72
C GLU A 435 -3.78 34.93 -54.18
N GLY A 436 -3.18 35.80 -55.00
CA GLY A 436 -2.85 35.47 -56.40
C GLY A 436 -4.07 35.16 -57.27
N ILE A 437 -5.20 35.84 -57.01
CA ILE A 437 -6.44 35.63 -57.75
C ILE A 437 -6.24 35.99 -59.23
N ASN A 438 -6.48 35.02 -60.11
CA ASN A 438 -6.53 35.19 -61.54
C ASN A 438 -7.74 34.45 -62.12
N LEU A 439 -8.01 34.57 -63.42
CA LEU A 439 -9.16 33.91 -64.03
C LEU A 439 -9.11 32.37 -63.94
N ALA A 440 -7.94 31.73 -63.91
CA ALA A 440 -7.85 30.26 -63.86
C ALA A 440 -7.96 29.71 -62.43
N ASN A 441 -7.18 30.27 -61.50
CA ASN A 441 -7.05 29.77 -60.14
C ASN A 441 -6.68 30.87 -59.13
N PHE A 442 -6.78 30.53 -57.85
CA PHE A 442 -6.33 31.36 -56.74
C PHE A 442 -5.84 30.48 -55.60
N TYR A 443 -5.03 31.04 -54.70
CA TYR A 443 -4.64 30.35 -53.47
C TYR A 443 -5.55 30.76 -52.33
N GLY A 444 -6.11 29.78 -51.63
CA GLY A 444 -6.78 29.98 -50.34
C GLY A 444 -5.92 29.43 -49.22
N THR A 445 -5.68 30.24 -48.19
CA THR A 445 -4.96 29.82 -46.98
C THR A 445 -5.87 29.91 -45.77
N PHE A 446 -5.86 28.88 -44.93
CA PHE A 446 -6.59 28.86 -43.66
C PHE A 446 -5.64 28.46 -42.52
N LYS A 447 -5.80 29.08 -41.35
CA LYS A 447 -4.91 28.90 -40.19
C LYS A 447 -5.70 28.54 -38.95
N LEU A 448 -5.32 27.42 -38.32
CA LEU A 448 -5.74 27.05 -36.98
C LEU A 448 -4.66 27.39 -35.96
N LEU A 449 -5.09 27.81 -34.77
CA LEU A 449 -4.22 28.05 -33.64
C LEU A 449 -4.46 26.97 -32.59
N LEU A 450 -3.40 26.48 -31.98
CA LEU A 450 -3.47 25.62 -30.83
C LEU A 450 -2.95 26.38 -29.60
N ARG A 451 -3.75 26.38 -28.54
CA ARG A 451 -3.55 27.20 -27.34
C ARG A 451 -3.59 26.37 -26.08
N ASP A 452 -2.96 26.88 -25.04
CA ASP A 452 -3.18 26.39 -23.69
C ASP A 452 -4.62 26.72 -23.25
N SER A 453 -5.36 25.73 -22.76
CA SER A 453 -6.77 25.89 -22.37
C SER A 453 -6.98 26.74 -21.11
N LYS A 454 -5.95 26.93 -20.27
CA LYS A 454 -5.99 27.77 -19.06
C LYS A 454 -5.48 29.19 -19.35
N THR A 455 -4.34 29.33 -20.03
CA THR A 455 -3.69 30.65 -20.25
C THR A 455 -4.08 31.32 -21.56
N LEU A 456 -4.66 30.58 -22.52
CA LEU A 456 -4.99 31.02 -23.88
C LEU A 456 -3.78 31.44 -24.73
N GLU A 457 -2.55 31.20 -24.26
CA GLU A 457 -1.34 31.49 -25.01
C GLU A 457 -1.22 30.57 -26.25
N VAL A 458 -0.83 31.14 -27.39
CA VAL A 458 -0.65 30.41 -28.64
C VAL A 458 0.67 29.64 -28.59
N GLN A 459 0.58 28.31 -28.64
CA GLN A 459 1.76 27.43 -28.60
C GLN A 459 2.23 27.06 -30.00
N THR A 460 1.27 26.74 -30.88
CA THR A 460 1.57 26.43 -32.28
C THR A 460 0.44 26.87 -33.19
N SER A 461 0.72 26.92 -34.50
CA SER A 461 -0.27 27.22 -35.50
C SER A 461 -0.08 26.38 -36.75
N THR A 462 -1.18 25.81 -37.25
CA THR A 462 -1.19 24.99 -38.45
C THR A 462 -1.90 25.76 -39.55
N SER A 463 -1.16 26.12 -40.60
CA SER A 463 -1.71 26.76 -41.79
C SER A 463 -1.64 25.83 -42.98
N LYS A 464 -2.69 25.86 -43.82
CA LYS A 464 -2.73 25.10 -45.07
C LYS A 464 -3.09 26.05 -46.20
N ARG A 465 -2.27 26.02 -47.25
CA ARG A 465 -2.48 26.74 -48.49
C ARG A 465 -2.87 25.74 -49.58
N CYS A 466 -3.98 26.00 -50.25
CA CYS A 466 -4.53 25.15 -51.32
C CYS A 466 -4.80 26.00 -52.56
N LEU A 467 -4.70 25.37 -53.73
CA LEU A 467 -5.00 25.99 -55.02
C LEU A 467 -6.44 25.63 -55.41
N PHE A 468 -7.27 26.64 -55.65
CA PHE A 468 -8.66 26.48 -56.04
C PHE A 468 -8.90 27.04 -57.44
N LYS A 469 -9.91 26.51 -58.14
CA LYS A 469 -10.35 27.06 -59.43
C LYS A 469 -11.15 28.33 -59.20
N THR A 470 -10.93 29.34 -60.03
CA THR A 470 -11.65 30.59 -59.93
C THR A 470 -13.01 30.49 -60.61
N GLU A 471 -14.07 30.58 -59.82
CA GLU A 471 -15.46 30.75 -60.26
C GLU A 471 -15.91 32.20 -60.07
N ASP A 472 -17.16 32.50 -60.39
CA ASP A 472 -17.75 33.81 -60.14
C ASP A 472 -17.72 34.11 -58.63
N MET A 473 -16.97 35.14 -58.23
CA MET A 473 -16.71 35.43 -56.83
C MET A 473 -16.46 36.91 -56.57
N MET A 474 -16.67 37.31 -55.32
CA MET A 474 -16.51 38.68 -54.85
C MET A 474 -15.84 38.66 -53.49
N VAL A 475 -14.54 39.00 -53.45
CA VAL A 475 -13.70 38.91 -52.24
C VAL A 475 -13.23 40.30 -51.83
N CYS A 476 -13.28 40.62 -50.54
CA CYS A 476 -12.61 41.78 -49.96
C CYS A 476 -11.42 41.31 -49.12
N SER A 477 -10.20 41.74 -49.46
CA SER A 477 -8.99 41.41 -48.70
C SER A 477 -8.81 42.37 -47.51
N ALA A 478 -8.01 41.94 -46.52
CA ALA A 478 -7.78 42.70 -45.29
C ALA A 478 -7.08 44.06 -45.52
N ASP A 479 -6.35 44.20 -46.62
CA ASP A 479 -5.73 45.45 -47.04
C ASP A 479 -6.69 46.38 -47.82
N GLY A 480 -8.00 46.08 -47.81
CA GLY A 480 -9.04 46.87 -48.45
C GLY A 480 -9.07 46.74 -49.97
N THR A 481 -8.51 45.69 -50.55
CA THR A 481 -8.61 45.42 -51.99
C THR A 481 -9.83 44.55 -52.29
N MET A 482 -10.68 45.02 -53.18
CA MET A 482 -11.85 44.30 -53.66
C MET A 482 -11.47 43.58 -54.97
N THR A 483 -11.70 42.27 -55.03
CA THR A 483 -11.51 41.47 -56.25
C THR A 483 -12.84 40.84 -56.65
N VAL A 484 -13.24 41.07 -57.90
CA VAL A 484 -14.51 40.57 -58.45
C VAL A 484 -14.21 39.80 -59.73
N VAL A 485 -14.65 38.55 -59.79
CA VAL A 485 -14.63 37.74 -61.01
C VAL A 485 -16.07 37.43 -61.40
N THR A 486 -16.42 37.70 -62.64
CA THR A 486 -17.78 37.45 -63.14
C THR A 486 -17.79 37.01 -64.59
N THR A 487 -18.78 36.18 -64.91
CA THR A 487 -19.04 35.69 -66.26
C THR A 487 -20.13 36.54 -66.93
N LEU A 488 -19.80 37.19 -68.05
CA LEU A 488 -20.66 38.17 -68.72
C LEU A 488 -21.62 37.56 -69.76
N THR A 489 -21.48 36.26 -70.07
CA THR A 489 -22.28 35.56 -71.09
C THR A 489 -23.76 35.39 -70.72
N SER A 490 -24.15 35.75 -69.49
CA SER A 490 -25.53 35.75 -69.00
C SER A 490 -26.28 37.06 -69.27
N THR A 491 -25.63 38.07 -69.86
CA THR A 491 -26.23 39.39 -70.12
C THR A 491 -26.79 39.50 -71.55
N TRP A 492 -27.96 40.14 -71.70
CA TRP A 492 -28.57 40.45 -73.00
C TRP A 492 -28.79 41.96 -73.16
N PRO A 493 -28.25 42.62 -74.21
CA PRO A 493 -27.39 42.07 -75.26
C PRO A 493 -26.01 41.65 -74.74
N MET A 494 -25.33 40.76 -75.47
CA MET A 494 -24.01 40.25 -75.11
C MET A 494 -23.00 41.41 -75.04
N VAL A 495 -22.44 41.65 -73.85
CA VAL A 495 -21.45 42.71 -73.61
C VAL A 495 -20.05 42.17 -73.90
N GLN A 496 -19.25 42.90 -74.67
CA GLN A 496 -17.84 42.56 -74.89
C GLN A 496 -17.05 42.74 -73.59
N PRO A 497 -16.41 41.68 -73.06
CA PRO A 497 -15.66 41.74 -71.79
C PRO A 497 -14.61 42.85 -71.73
N GLU A 498 -13.88 43.07 -72.82
CA GLU A 498 -12.84 44.11 -72.95
C GLU A 498 -13.38 45.55 -72.87
N ARG A 499 -14.68 45.74 -73.13
CA ARG A 499 -15.34 47.06 -73.08
C ARG A 499 -16.12 47.30 -71.79
N THR A 500 -15.96 46.41 -70.81
CA THR A 500 -16.57 46.61 -69.50
C THR A 500 -15.67 47.46 -68.62
N SER A 501 -16.29 48.35 -67.85
CA SER A 501 -15.63 49.09 -66.79
C SER A 501 -16.50 49.01 -65.55
N LEU A 502 -15.94 49.36 -64.39
CA LEU A 502 -16.77 49.70 -63.23
C LEU A 502 -17.47 51.05 -63.50
N LEU A 503 -18.19 51.57 -62.49
CA LEU A 503 -18.92 52.85 -62.60
C LEU A 503 -18.02 54.02 -63.03
N ASP A 504 -16.76 54.02 -62.59
CA ASP A 504 -15.74 54.91 -63.13
C ASP A 504 -15.17 54.30 -64.42
N PRO A 505 -15.25 54.98 -65.58
CA PRO A 505 -14.72 54.48 -66.84
C PRO A 505 -13.20 54.25 -66.84
N THR A 506 -12.46 54.83 -65.89
CA THR A 506 -11.02 54.59 -65.73
C THR A 506 -10.70 53.26 -65.02
N CYS A 507 -11.70 52.62 -64.42
CA CYS A 507 -11.59 51.31 -63.78
C CYS A 507 -11.86 50.19 -64.78
N GLU A 508 -10.83 49.91 -65.57
CA GLU A 508 -10.82 48.79 -66.52
C GLU A 508 -10.54 47.44 -65.83
N PRO A 509 -10.90 46.30 -66.44
CA PRO A 509 -10.65 44.98 -65.87
C PRO A 509 -9.15 44.70 -65.82
N LYS A 510 -8.70 44.09 -64.72
CA LYS A 510 -7.32 43.63 -64.55
C LYS A 510 -6.98 42.42 -65.43
N GLN A 511 -7.95 41.51 -65.62
CA GLN A 511 -7.84 40.40 -66.57
C GLN A 511 -9.17 40.19 -67.28
N VAL A 512 -9.07 39.75 -68.53
CA VAL A 512 -10.21 39.43 -69.38
C VAL A 512 -9.91 38.13 -70.11
N ASP A 513 -10.94 37.30 -70.28
CA ASP A 513 -10.99 36.18 -71.21
C ASP A 513 -12.27 36.33 -72.05
N GLY A 514 -12.46 35.51 -73.10
CA GLY A 514 -13.55 35.64 -74.07
C GLY A 514 -14.98 35.69 -73.51
N SER A 515 -15.17 35.37 -72.22
CA SER A 515 -16.47 35.41 -71.52
C SER A 515 -16.43 36.00 -70.11
N ARG A 516 -15.25 36.20 -69.51
CA ARG A 516 -15.09 36.52 -68.08
C ARG A 516 -14.19 37.71 -67.87
N VAL A 517 -14.44 38.44 -66.79
CA VAL A 517 -13.66 39.60 -66.38
C VAL A 517 -13.28 39.50 -64.91
N LEU A 518 -12.10 40.01 -64.59
CA LEU A 518 -11.60 40.17 -63.23
C LEU A 518 -11.32 41.65 -62.99
N PHE A 519 -12.00 42.23 -62.03
CA PHE A 519 -11.71 43.57 -61.51
C PHE A 519 -10.98 43.47 -60.18
N GLU A 520 -9.98 44.32 -59.99
CA GLU A 520 -9.26 44.47 -58.72
C GLU A 520 -9.08 45.96 -58.45
N PHE A 521 -9.60 46.44 -57.32
CA PHE A 521 -9.58 47.86 -56.99
C PHE A 521 -9.55 48.03 -55.47
N LYS A 522 -8.97 49.12 -54.96
CA LYS A 522 -9.05 49.40 -53.53
C LYS A 522 -10.40 50.03 -53.19
N VAL A 523 -10.93 49.69 -52.03
CA VAL A 523 -12.21 50.22 -51.53
C VAL A 523 -12.13 51.73 -51.25
N ASP A 524 -10.94 52.25 -50.94
CA ASP A 524 -10.68 53.67 -50.73
C ASP A 524 -10.43 54.45 -52.04
N SER A 525 -10.00 53.77 -53.09
CA SER A 525 -9.83 54.34 -54.42
C SER A 525 -11.15 54.32 -55.19
N LEU A 526 -11.88 55.45 -55.06
CA LEU A 526 -12.77 56.08 -56.06
C LEU A 526 -14.20 56.38 -55.59
N ARG A 527 -14.75 57.43 -56.21
CA ARG A 527 -16.08 58.07 -56.04
C ARG A 527 -17.28 57.14 -56.36
N CYS A 528 -17.14 55.84 -56.19
CA CYS A 528 -18.10 54.80 -56.57
C CYS A 528 -19.07 54.40 -55.44
N PHE A 529 -19.45 55.32 -54.56
CA PHE A 529 -20.52 55.09 -53.57
C PHE A 529 -21.40 56.34 -53.40
N TYR A 530 -22.71 56.18 -53.63
CA TYR A 530 -23.78 56.97 -52.98
C TYR A 530 -25.03 56.07 -52.80
N PRO A 531 -25.92 56.42 -51.86
CA PRO A 531 -26.57 55.46 -50.98
C PRO A 531 -27.68 54.68 -51.71
N LEU A 532 -27.77 53.38 -51.44
CA LEU A 532 -28.95 52.57 -51.78
C LEU A 532 -30.13 52.98 -50.87
N SER A 533 -30.75 54.13 -51.11
CA SER A 533 -32.00 54.54 -50.48
C SER A 533 -33.26 54.09 -51.26
N GLY A 534 -33.08 53.25 -52.30
CA GLY A 534 -34.16 52.80 -53.19
C GLY A 534 -34.72 51.39 -52.98
N VAL A 535 -34.20 50.60 -52.03
CA VAL A 535 -34.74 49.26 -51.71
C VAL A 535 -35.14 49.22 -50.23
N ASN A 536 -36.11 50.06 -49.89
CA ASN A 536 -36.84 49.93 -48.64
C ASN A 536 -37.75 48.70 -48.72
N ARG A 537 -37.21 47.54 -48.33
CA ARG A 537 -37.89 46.42 -47.65
C ARG A 537 -37.02 45.15 -47.72
N LEU A 538 -35.96 45.11 -46.94
CA LEU A 538 -35.43 43.90 -46.29
C LEU A 538 -34.59 44.41 -45.10
N SER A 539 -35.29 44.92 -44.09
CA SER A 539 -34.71 45.29 -42.81
C SER A 539 -34.31 44.03 -42.05
N VAL A 540 -33.02 43.80 -41.88
CA VAL A 540 -32.47 43.23 -40.64
C VAL A 540 -31.26 44.07 -40.24
N ASP A 541 -31.44 44.83 -39.16
CA ASP A 541 -30.40 45.54 -38.42
C ASP A 541 -29.27 44.59 -38.03
N ARG A 542 -28.07 44.80 -38.59
CA ARG A 542 -26.81 44.56 -37.87
C ARG A 542 -25.77 45.57 -38.34
N ILE A 543 -25.47 46.52 -37.47
CA ILE A 543 -24.23 47.30 -37.51
C ILE A 543 -23.07 46.31 -37.36
N PHE A 544 -22.26 46.15 -38.41
CA PHE A 544 -21.02 45.37 -38.34
C PHE A 544 -19.90 46.29 -37.83
N ARG A 545 -19.46 46.09 -36.58
CA ARG A 545 -18.05 46.31 -36.22
C ARG A 545 -17.35 44.97 -36.43
N SER A 546 -16.53 44.85 -37.47
CA SER A 546 -15.71 43.68 -37.74
C SER A 546 -14.29 44.10 -38.06
N GLU A 547 -13.31 43.53 -37.36
CA GLU A 547 -11.88 43.65 -37.66
C GLU A 547 -11.44 42.64 -38.76
N THR A 548 -12.36 41.93 -39.42
CA THR A 548 -12.05 41.00 -40.53
C THR A 548 -13.11 41.02 -41.65
N PRO A 549 -12.74 40.92 -42.94
CA PRO A 549 -13.70 40.87 -44.07
C PRO A 549 -14.44 39.52 -44.15
N GLY A 550 -15.67 39.53 -44.65
CA GLY A 550 -16.51 38.34 -44.89
C GLY A 550 -17.20 38.35 -46.25
N PHE A 551 -17.61 37.16 -46.72
CA PHE A 551 -18.30 36.92 -48.00
C PHE A 551 -19.83 36.97 -47.86
N GLY A 552 -20.52 37.34 -48.94
CA GLY A 552 -21.98 37.16 -49.12
C GLY A 552 -22.28 36.54 -50.48
N SER A 553 -23.30 35.67 -50.56
CA SER A 553 -23.76 35.06 -51.82
C SER A 553 -25.06 35.69 -52.30
N ILE A 554 -25.13 36.10 -53.57
CA ILE A 554 -26.38 36.53 -54.22
C ILE A 554 -26.80 35.43 -55.21
N LYS A 555 -27.98 34.84 -55.00
CA LYS A 555 -28.64 33.99 -56.02
C LYS A 555 -29.55 34.86 -56.88
N VAL A 556 -29.25 34.93 -58.17
CA VAL A 556 -30.06 35.64 -59.17
C VAL A 556 -31.13 34.67 -59.70
N PHE A 557 -32.40 35.05 -59.61
CA PHE A 557 -33.50 34.31 -60.24
C PHE A 557 -33.89 34.97 -61.58
N GLU A 558 -34.24 34.15 -62.57
CA GLU A 558 -34.78 34.60 -63.86
C GLU A 558 -36.11 35.35 -63.68
N SER A 559 -36.21 36.52 -64.31
CA SER A 559 -37.43 37.32 -64.35
C SER A 559 -38.33 36.85 -65.49
N LEU A 560 -39.50 36.29 -65.16
CA LEU A 560 -40.57 36.02 -66.12
C LEU A 560 -41.22 37.35 -66.56
N LYS A 561 -41.19 37.61 -67.88
CA LYS A 561 -41.83 38.76 -68.53
C LYS A 561 -43.32 38.87 -68.15
N GLY A 562 -43.75 40.11 -67.92
CA GLY A 562 -45.10 40.44 -67.43
C GLY A 562 -46.23 40.42 -68.47
N HIS A 563 -47.44 40.61 -67.97
CA HIS A 563 -48.62 41.02 -68.74
C HIS A 563 -49.36 42.17 -68.04
N SER A 564 -49.35 43.32 -68.72
CA SER A 564 -50.41 44.32 -68.94
C SER A 564 -51.59 44.47 -67.96
N LEU A 565 -51.66 45.70 -67.41
CA LEU A 565 -52.75 46.72 -67.45
C LEU A 565 -54.12 46.52 -66.78
N SER A 566 -54.57 47.66 -66.20
CA SER A 566 -55.93 48.14 -65.88
C SER A 566 -56.61 47.50 -64.66
N TYR A 567 -57.20 48.22 -63.69
CA TYR A 567 -57.61 49.63 -63.53
C TYR A 567 -57.21 50.13 -62.13
#